data_AF-A0A0X1TJ75-F1
#
_entry.id   AF-A0A0X1TJ75-F1
#
_cell.length_a   1.000
_cell.length_b   1.000
_cell.length_c   1.000
_cell.angle_alpha   90.00
_cell.angle_beta   90.00
_cell.angle_gamma   90.00
#
_symmetry.space_group_name_H-M   'P 1'
#
loop_
_entity.id
_entity.type
_entity.pdbx_description
1 polymer ?
#
loop_
_entity_poly.entity_id
_entity_poly.type
_entity_poly.pdbx_seq_one_letter_code
_entity_poly.pdbx_strand_id
1 'polypeptide(L)'
;MKRYVVVLGLIVLVGCEGKLANQAVKEAKLAFEEKSYDHAVGLLKLASDESSNKKYEIWYEQGEAFLEMIDYDELEDFDNLLLAWTDLNLVDSKPSFVKEEAIAYIKGKLSEVKELASSTLESRETKEIIELIRLIEKRMGTLKMFESEIEQLINLKQEMEE
;
A
#
# COMPACT_ATOMS: atom_id res chain seq x y z
N MET A 1 41.07 -16.02 45.43
CA MET A 1 40.39 -14.97 44.65
C MET A 1 41.06 -14.85 43.29
N LYS A 2 40.44 -15.36 42.22
CA LYS A 2 40.88 -15.12 40.84
C LYS A 2 39.87 -14.18 40.20
N ARG A 3 40.32 -12.97 39.85
CA ARG A 3 39.52 -11.91 39.22
C ARG A 3 39.44 -12.20 37.73
N TYR A 4 38.25 -12.49 37.22
CA TYR A 4 37.96 -12.51 35.80
C TYR A 4 37.81 -11.06 35.33
N VAL A 5 38.80 -10.55 34.61
CA VAL A 5 38.62 -9.35 33.79
C VAL A 5 38.01 -9.83 32.48
N VAL A 6 36.69 -9.82 32.41
CA VAL A 6 35.98 -9.95 31.12
C VAL A 6 36.17 -8.64 30.41
N VAL A 7 37.15 -8.59 29.51
CA VAL A 7 37.31 -7.52 28.52
C VAL A 7 36.15 -7.68 27.53
N LEU A 8 35.02 -7.05 27.85
CA LEU A 8 33.96 -6.78 26.89
C LEU A 8 34.53 -5.73 25.92
N GLY A 9 35.02 -6.22 24.78
CA GLY A 9 35.52 -5.39 23.69
C GLY A 9 34.42 -4.52 23.12
N LEU A 10 34.58 -3.20 23.32
CA LEU A 10 33.82 -2.17 22.64
C LEU A 10 34.35 -1.98 21.20
N ILE A 11 33.47 -2.25 20.26
CA ILE A 11 33.19 -1.55 18.99
C ILE A 11 34.40 -1.04 18.18
N VAL A 12 34.58 -1.65 17.00
CA VAL A 12 34.89 -0.90 15.76
C VAL A 12 34.06 -1.50 14.62
N LEU A 13 32.78 -1.11 14.52
CA LEU A 13 31.98 -1.26 13.30
C LEU A 13 31.95 0.09 12.57
N VAL A 14 33.13 0.56 12.16
CA VAL A 14 33.25 1.73 11.29
C VAL A 14 33.50 1.20 9.88
N GLY A 15 32.44 1.12 9.05
CA GLY A 15 32.58 0.85 7.61
C GLY A 15 31.51 0.03 6.88
N CYS A 16 30.37 -0.33 7.49
CA CYS A 16 29.27 -1.05 6.82
C CYS A 16 27.91 -0.34 6.85
N GLU A 17 27.82 0.88 7.41
CA GLU A 17 26.60 1.68 7.39
C GLU A 17 26.13 1.86 5.94
N GLY A 18 24.91 1.42 5.66
CA GLY A 18 24.28 1.51 4.34
C GLY A 18 24.40 0.29 3.43
N LYS A 19 25.36 -0.63 3.60
CA LYS A 19 25.39 -1.84 2.74
C LYS A 19 24.23 -2.79 3.04
N LEU A 20 23.99 -3.05 4.32
CA LEU A 20 22.87 -3.88 4.77
C LEU A 20 21.53 -3.21 4.46
N ALA A 21 21.38 -1.92 4.78
CA ALA A 21 20.14 -1.18 4.48
C ALA A 21 19.81 -1.14 2.97
N ASN A 22 20.80 -0.89 2.11
CA ASN A 22 20.58 -0.93 0.66
C ASN A 22 20.20 -2.32 0.15
N GLN A 23 20.79 -3.38 0.72
CA GLN A 23 20.41 -4.75 0.38
C GLN A 23 18.98 -5.07 0.82
N ALA A 24 18.62 -4.70 2.05
CA ALA A 24 17.27 -4.87 2.57
C ALA A 24 16.22 -4.15 1.70
N VAL A 25 16.50 -2.91 1.25
CA VAL A 25 15.63 -2.21 0.28
C VAL A 25 15.50 -2.94 -1.04
N LYS A 26 16.60 -3.50 -1.56
CA LYS A 26 16.57 -4.26 -2.82
C LYS A 26 15.70 -5.50 -2.68
N GLU A 27 15.83 -6.23 -1.58
CA GLU A 27 15.03 -7.40 -1.26
C GLU A 27 13.56 -7.02 -1.01
N ALA A 28 13.30 -5.88 -0.35
CA ALA A 28 11.95 -5.38 -0.14
C ALA A 28 11.21 -5.14 -1.46
N LYS A 29 11.88 -4.54 -2.46
CA LYS A 29 11.29 -4.32 -3.78
C LYS A 29 10.90 -5.63 -4.46
N LEU A 30 11.77 -6.65 -4.40
CA LEU A 30 11.46 -7.97 -4.94
C LEU A 30 10.28 -8.61 -4.20
N ALA A 31 10.25 -8.49 -2.87
CA ALA A 31 9.14 -9.00 -2.07
C ALA A 31 7.80 -8.30 -2.40
N PHE A 32 7.81 -6.98 -2.69
CA PHE A 32 6.64 -6.27 -3.21
C PHE A 32 6.18 -6.82 -4.57
N GLU A 33 7.11 -7.01 -5.52
CA GLU A 33 6.81 -7.61 -6.83
C GLU A 33 6.24 -9.05 -6.70
N GLU A 34 6.68 -9.80 -5.70
CA GLU A 34 6.21 -11.14 -5.36
C GLU A 34 4.94 -11.15 -4.49
N LYS A 35 4.38 -9.97 -4.17
CA LYS A 35 3.21 -9.80 -3.28
C LYS A 35 3.38 -10.33 -1.86
N SER A 36 4.64 -10.45 -1.41
CA SER A 36 5.01 -10.83 -0.05
C SER A 36 5.13 -9.58 0.83
N TYR A 37 4.01 -8.90 1.05
CA TYR A 37 3.99 -7.54 1.57
C TYR A 37 4.49 -7.42 3.01
N ASP A 38 4.06 -8.31 3.92
CA ASP A 38 4.57 -8.33 5.30
C ASP A 38 6.10 -8.47 5.35
N HIS A 39 6.64 -9.36 4.52
CA HIS A 39 8.08 -9.55 4.42
C HIS A 39 8.77 -8.30 3.87
N ALA A 40 8.20 -7.69 2.84
CA ALA A 40 8.72 -6.46 2.24
C ALA A 40 8.77 -5.31 3.25
N VAL A 41 7.71 -5.11 4.04
CA VAL A 41 7.66 -4.08 5.08
C VAL A 41 8.63 -4.38 6.22
N GLY A 42 8.78 -5.66 6.60
CA GLY A 42 9.81 -6.08 7.55
C GLY A 42 11.24 -5.76 7.09
N LEU A 43 11.52 -5.90 5.79
CA LEU A 43 12.80 -5.51 5.20
C LEU A 43 12.99 -3.98 5.16
N LEU A 44 11.93 -3.21 4.93
CA LEU A 44 11.96 -1.75 5.00
C LEU A 44 12.24 -1.24 6.42
N LYS A 45 11.65 -1.89 7.43
CA LYS A 45 11.97 -1.63 8.84
C LYS A 45 13.45 -1.84 9.12
N LEU A 46 14.00 -2.99 8.71
CA LEU A 46 15.42 -3.28 8.85
C LEU A 46 16.28 -2.20 8.17
N ALA A 47 15.90 -1.76 6.96
CA ALA A 47 16.63 -0.71 6.27
C ALA A 47 16.59 0.64 7.00
N SER A 48 15.44 0.98 7.60
CA SER A 48 15.24 2.18 8.41
C SER A 48 16.07 2.13 9.70
N ASP A 49 16.09 1.00 10.40
CA ASP A 49 16.84 0.84 11.65
C ASP A 49 18.37 0.89 11.41
N GLU A 50 18.84 0.37 10.28
CA GLU A 50 20.27 0.25 9.94
C GLU A 50 20.84 1.48 9.20
N SER A 51 20.04 2.53 8.99
CA SER A 51 20.49 3.72 8.24
C SER A 51 19.80 5.01 8.67
N SER A 52 20.55 6.09 8.76
CA SER A 52 19.99 7.45 8.95
C SER A 52 19.35 8.04 7.69
N ASN A 53 19.12 7.24 6.64
CA ASN A 53 18.50 7.70 5.40
C ASN A 53 16.98 7.80 5.58
N LYS A 54 16.48 9.03 5.76
CA LYS A 54 15.05 9.34 5.91
C LYS A 54 14.14 8.73 4.84
N LYS A 55 14.66 8.41 3.64
CA LYS A 55 13.83 7.75 2.62
C LYS A 55 13.37 6.36 3.07
N TYR A 56 14.19 5.63 3.81
CA TYR A 56 13.84 4.27 4.24
C TYR A 56 12.79 4.30 5.34
N GLU A 57 12.88 5.26 6.27
CA GLU A 57 11.84 5.56 7.26
C GLU A 57 10.51 5.88 6.57
N ILE A 58 10.50 6.82 5.62
CA ILE A 58 9.30 7.17 4.83
C ILE A 58 8.73 5.96 4.09
N TRP A 59 9.58 5.13 3.48
CA TRP A 59 9.09 3.94 2.77
C TRP A 59 8.54 2.88 3.71
N TYR A 60 9.13 2.73 4.90
CA TYR A 60 8.60 1.86 5.94
C TYR A 60 7.23 2.33 6.41
N GLU A 61 7.06 3.63 6.72
CA GLU A 61 5.76 4.21 7.10
C GLU A 61 4.71 4.05 5.99
N GLN A 62 5.09 4.28 4.72
CA GLN A 62 4.21 3.99 3.58
C GLN A 62 3.87 2.50 3.47
N GLY A 63 4.81 1.62 3.81
CA GLY A 63 4.61 0.18 3.82
C GLY A 63 3.63 -0.27 4.91
N GLU A 64 3.72 0.30 6.11
CA GLU A 64 2.76 0.03 7.20
C GLU A 64 1.35 0.47 6.81
N ALA A 65 1.20 1.68 6.24
CA ALA A 65 -0.08 2.13 5.74
C ALA A 65 -0.61 1.24 4.60
N PHE A 66 0.29 0.67 3.78
CA PHE A 66 -0.10 -0.26 2.72
C PHE A 66 -0.60 -1.60 3.27
N LEU A 67 0.03 -2.12 4.34
CA LEU A 67 -0.48 -3.32 5.01
C LEU A 67 -1.85 -3.06 5.64
N GLU A 68 -2.05 -1.89 6.25
CA GLU A 68 -3.36 -1.53 6.78
C GLU A 68 -4.44 -1.49 5.69
N MET A 69 -4.12 -1.01 4.48
CA MET A 69 -5.03 -1.11 3.33
C MET A 69 -5.39 -2.56 2.98
N ILE A 70 -4.42 -3.48 3.04
CA ILE A 70 -4.64 -4.90 2.76
C ILE A 70 -5.49 -5.53 3.85
N ASP A 71 -5.23 -5.22 5.12
CA ASP A 71 -6.03 -5.71 6.24
C ASP A 71 -7.52 -5.31 6.08
N TYR A 72 -7.79 -4.07 5.66
CA TYR A 72 -9.17 -3.64 5.36
C TYR A 72 -9.78 -4.37 4.15
N ASP A 73 -8.98 -4.71 3.14
CA ASP A 73 -9.46 -5.53 2.02
C ASP A 73 -9.87 -6.94 2.48
N GLU A 74 -9.04 -7.58 3.31
CA GLU A 74 -9.32 -8.91 3.86
C GLU A 74 -10.59 -8.93 4.75
N LEU A 75 -10.89 -7.80 5.38
CA LEU A 75 -12.10 -7.59 6.17
C LEU A 75 -13.32 -7.18 5.34
N GLU A 76 -13.18 -7.11 4.01
CA GLU A 76 -14.20 -6.61 3.07
C GLU A 76 -14.67 -5.17 3.40
N ASP A 77 -13.83 -4.38 4.08
CA ASP A 77 -14.12 -3.00 4.48
C ASP A 77 -13.55 -2.01 3.46
N PHE A 78 -14.25 -1.92 2.32
CA PHE A 78 -13.79 -1.12 1.21
C PHE A 78 -13.71 0.39 1.51
N ASP A 79 -14.54 0.93 2.42
CA ASP A 79 -14.48 2.35 2.78
C ASP A 79 -13.17 2.68 3.51
N ASN A 80 -12.81 1.85 4.49
CA ASN A 80 -11.57 2.03 5.25
C ASN A 80 -10.33 1.72 4.40
N LEU A 81 -10.41 0.80 3.45
CA LEU A 81 -9.37 0.59 2.44
C LEU A 81 -9.08 1.88 1.66
N LEU A 82 -10.10 2.57 1.15
CA LEU A 82 -9.94 3.82 0.39
C LEU A 82 -9.45 4.99 1.25
N LEU A 83 -9.79 4.99 2.54
CA LEU A 83 -9.25 5.94 3.53
C LEU A 83 -7.76 5.69 3.77
N ALA A 84 -7.36 4.44 4.05
CA ALA A 84 -5.98 4.06 4.26
C ALA A 84 -5.10 4.38 3.04
N TRP A 85 -5.62 4.22 1.82
CA TRP A 85 -4.96 4.70 0.60
C TRP A 85 -4.68 6.21 0.65
N THR A 86 -5.65 7.01 1.09
CA THR A 86 -5.50 8.46 1.18
C THR A 86 -4.41 8.83 2.18
N ASP A 87 -4.40 8.16 3.34
CA ASP A 87 -3.41 8.38 4.40
C ASP A 87 -2.00 7.99 3.93
N LEU A 88 -1.84 6.81 3.29
CA LEU A 88 -0.60 6.38 2.65
C LEU A 88 -0.09 7.44 1.67
N ASN A 89 -0.99 7.97 0.83
CA ASN A 89 -0.61 8.97 -0.16
C ASN A 89 -0.18 10.31 0.48
N LEU A 90 -0.55 10.58 1.74
CA LEU A 90 -0.15 11.79 2.48
C LEU A 90 1.17 11.66 3.24
N VAL A 91 1.66 10.44 3.51
CA VAL A 91 2.92 10.20 4.27
C VAL A 91 4.11 11.01 3.71
N ASP A 92 4.28 11.04 2.39
CA ASP A 92 5.21 11.94 1.70
C ASP A 92 4.73 12.23 0.28
N SER A 93 4.91 13.46 -0.21
CA SER A 93 4.37 13.83 -1.53
C SER A 93 5.17 13.27 -2.71
N LYS A 94 6.33 12.65 -2.49
CA LYS A 94 7.18 12.15 -3.59
C LYS A 94 6.73 10.76 -4.04
N PRO A 95 6.95 10.43 -5.32
CA PRO A 95 6.80 9.07 -5.81
C PRO A 95 7.70 8.09 -5.06
N SER A 96 7.19 6.89 -4.81
CA SER A 96 7.91 5.75 -4.25
C SER A 96 7.36 4.47 -4.86
N PHE A 97 8.16 3.40 -4.83
CA PHE A 97 7.71 2.10 -5.33
C PHE A 97 6.55 1.52 -4.49
N VAL A 98 6.50 1.84 -3.19
CA VAL A 98 5.37 1.46 -2.30
C VAL A 98 4.08 2.14 -2.76
N LYS A 99 4.15 3.43 -3.12
CA LYS A 99 3.00 4.15 -3.69
C LYS A 99 2.59 3.63 -5.05
N GLU A 100 3.55 3.29 -5.89
CA GLU A 100 3.27 2.69 -7.21
C GLU A 100 2.52 1.36 -7.05
N GLU A 101 2.94 0.52 -6.11
CA GLU A 101 2.22 -0.73 -5.78
C GLU A 101 0.81 -0.43 -5.26
N ALA A 102 0.67 0.50 -4.32
CA ALA A 102 -0.63 0.87 -3.77
C ALA A 102 -1.60 1.43 -4.83
N ILE A 103 -1.10 2.22 -5.79
CA ILE A 103 -1.90 2.67 -6.94
C ILE A 103 -2.33 1.48 -7.80
N ALA A 104 -1.41 0.56 -8.10
CA ALA A 104 -1.71 -0.63 -8.90
C ALA A 104 -2.76 -1.51 -8.23
N TYR A 105 -2.64 -1.68 -6.91
CA TYR A 105 -3.58 -2.42 -6.08
C TYR A 105 -5.00 -1.80 -6.15
N ILE A 106 -5.12 -0.48 -5.93
CA ILE A 106 -6.40 0.23 -6.03
C ILE A 106 -6.99 0.13 -7.45
N LYS A 107 -6.18 0.29 -8.50
CA LYS A 107 -6.64 0.10 -9.89
C LYS A 107 -7.19 -1.32 -10.11
N GLY A 108 -6.55 -2.33 -9.53
CA GLY A 108 -7.03 -3.71 -9.52
C GLY A 108 -8.42 -3.80 -8.90
N LYS A 109 -8.60 -3.24 -7.69
CA LYS A 109 -9.89 -3.22 -6.99
C LYS A 109 -10.99 -2.49 -7.73
N LEU A 110 -10.71 -1.32 -8.29
CA LEU A 110 -11.67 -0.60 -9.13
C LEU A 110 -12.06 -1.40 -10.38
N SER A 111 -11.13 -2.19 -10.93
CA SER A 111 -11.41 -3.08 -12.06
C SER A 111 -12.30 -4.26 -11.66
N GLU A 112 -12.09 -4.86 -10.47
CA GLU A 112 -12.95 -5.91 -9.91
C GLU A 112 -14.39 -5.38 -9.73
N VAL A 113 -14.55 -4.18 -9.16
CA VAL A 113 -15.86 -3.54 -9.02
C VAL A 113 -16.51 -3.29 -10.38
N LYS A 114 -15.74 -2.93 -11.41
CA LYS A 114 -16.25 -2.74 -12.77
C LYS A 114 -16.77 -4.03 -13.38
N GLU A 115 -16.05 -5.14 -13.21
CA GLU A 115 -16.48 -6.46 -13.69
C GLU A 115 -17.74 -6.94 -12.97
N LEU A 116 -17.79 -6.74 -11.65
CA LEU A 116 -18.97 -7.02 -10.84
C LEU A 116 -20.16 -6.16 -11.28
N ALA A 117 -19.94 -4.89 -11.54
CA ALA A 117 -20.95 -3.96 -12.03
C ALA A 117 -21.51 -4.38 -13.40
N SER A 118 -20.62 -4.73 -14.33
CA SER A 118 -21.00 -5.15 -15.67
C SER A 118 -21.82 -6.45 -15.65
N SER A 119 -21.45 -7.41 -14.79
CA SER A 119 -22.20 -8.67 -14.65
C SER A 119 -23.56 -8.50 -13.94
N THR A 120 -23.65 -7.61 -12.95
CA THR A 120 -24.88 -7.35 -12.21
C THR A 120 -25.92 -6.58 -13.05
N LEU A 121 -25.46 -5.82 -14.04
CA LEU A 121 -26.33 -5.11 -14.97
C LEU A 121 -27.26 -6.08 -15.73
N GLU A 122 -26.81 -7.31 -15.98
CA GLU A 122 -27.61 -8.37 -16.61
C GLU A 122 -28.65 -8.98 -15.65
N SER A 123 -28.33 -9.09 -14.35
CA SER A 123 -29.18 -9.71 -13.33
C SER A 123 -30.26 -8.79 -12.76
N ARG A 124 -30.13 -7.47 -12.95
CA ARG A 124 -31.00 -6.40 -12.39
C ARG A 124 -30.98 -6.27 -10.86
N GLU A 125 -30.05 -6.92 -10.17
CA GLU A 125 -29.85 -6.80 -8.71
C GLU A 125 -28.83 -5.70 -8.38
N THR A 126 -29.03 -4.49 -8.92
CA THR A 126 -27.99 -3.45 -9.05
C THR A 126 -27.78 -2.59 -7.80
N LYS A 127 -28.68 -2.66 -6.81
CA LYS A 127 -28.73 -1.69 -5.70
C LYS A 127 -27.43 -1.63 -4.89
N GLU A 128 -26.86 -2.77 -4.52
CA GLU A 128 -25.65 -2.83 -3.70
C GLU A 128 -24.44 -2.27 -4.46
N ILE A 129 -24.37 -2.57 -5.77
CA ILE A 129 -23.30 -2.08 -6.64
C ILE A 129 -23.40 -0.57 -6.87
N ILE A 130 -24.61 -0.02 -7.04
CA ILE A 130 -24.83 1.42 -7.14
C ILE A 130 -24.29 2.13 -5.89
N GLU A 131 -24.58 1.61 -4.69
CA GLU A 131 -24.09 2.19 -3.43
C GLU A 131 -22.56 2.09 -3.31
N LEU A 132 -21.97 0.98 -3.74
CA LEU A 132 -20.51 0.82 -3.79
C LEU A 132 -19.86 1.83 -4.75
N ILE A 133 -20.42 2.04 -5.94
CA ILE A 133 -19.91 3.03 -6.90
C ILE A 133 -20.06 4.46 -6.33
N ARG A 134 -21.17 4.78 -5.67
CA ARG A 134 -21.36 6.09 -5.00
C ARG A 134 -20.32 6.31 -3.91
N LEU A 135 -19.97 5.28 -3.16
CA LEU A 135 -18.90 5.34 -2.16
C LEU A 135 -17.54 5.66 -2.80
N ILE A 136 -17.20 4.96 -3.89
CA ILE A 136 -15.97 5.19 -4.65
C ILE A 136 -15.92 6.63 -5.18
N GLU A 137 -16.99 7.10 -5.80
CA GLU A 137 -17.10 8.47 -6.32
C GLU A 137 -16.91 9.50 -5.20
N LYS A 138 -17.54 9.28 -4.04
CA LYS A 138 -17.41 10.16 -2.87
C LYS A 138 -15.98 10.24 -2.35
N ARG A 139 -15.24 9.12 -2.31
CA ARG A 139 -13.88 9.06 -1.77
C ARG A 139 -12.81 9.49 -2.77
N MET A 140 -12.98 9.12 -4.03
CA MET A 140 -11.92 9.18 -5.03
C MET A 140 -12.25 10.04 -6.24
N GLY A 141 -13.48 10.55 -6.37
CA GLY A 141 -13.99 11.19 -7.60
C GLY A 141 -13.17 12.37 -8.13
N THR A 142 -12.37 13.01 -7.28
CA THR A 142 -11.50 14.14 -7.66
C THR A 142 -10.05 13.74 -7.92
N LEU A 143 -9.69 12.46 -7.74
CA LEU A 143 -8.33 11.96 -7.86
C LEU A 143 -7.99 11.63 -9.33
N LYS A 144 -7.28 12.56 -9.98
CA LYS A 144 -6.89 12.44 -11.40
C LYS A 144 -6.17 11.13 -11.77
N MET A 145 -5.47 10.49 -10.83
CA MET A 145 -4.75 9.24 -11.11
C MET A 145 -5.67 8.02 -11.33
N PHE A 146 -6.95 8.12 -10.94
CA PHE A 146 -7.98 7.08 -11.12
C PHE A 146 -9.16 7.58 -11.99
N GLU A 147 -8.98 8.71 -12.69
CA GLU A 147 -10.05 9.37 -13.45
C GLU A 147 -10.72 8.40 -14.43
N SER A 148 -9.93 7.63 -15.19
CA SER A 148 -10.45 6.68 -16.17
C SER A 148 -11.28 5.55 -15.55
N GLU A 149 -10.80 4.98 -14.45
CA GLU A 149 -11.51 3.90 -13.74
C GLU A 149 -12.81 4.41 -13.12
N ILE A 150 -12.78 5.61 -12.53
CA ILE A 150 -13.95 6.23 -11.90
C ILE A 150 -15.00 6.62 -12.94
N GLU A 151 -14.61 7.20 -14.08
CA GLU A 151 -15.54 7.53 -15.16
C GLU A 151 -16.29 6.29 -15.68
N GLN A 152 -15.59 5.15 -15.85
CA GLN A 152 -16.21 3.90 -16.26
C GLN A 152 -17.26 3.43 -15.23
N LEU A 153 -16.93 3.50 -13.93
CA LEU A 153 -17.87 3.13 -12.87
C LEU A 153 -19.08 4.08 -12.82
N ILE A 154 -18.87 5.39 -12.99
CA ILE A 154 -19.96 6.38 -13.03
C ILE A 154 -20.91 6.08 -14.19
N ASN A 155 -20.39 5.76 -15.38
CA ASN A 155 -21.21 5.41 -16.53
C ASN A 155 -22.03 4.13 -16.26
N LEU A 156 -21.41 3.08 -15.71
CA LEU A 156 -22.11 1.85 -15.35
C LEU A 156 -23.21 2.10 -14.30
N LYS A 157 -22.95 2.95 -13.31
CA LYS A 157 -23.97 3.35 -12.32
C LYS A 157 -25.16 4.03 -13.00
N GLN A 158 -24.92 4.93 -13.95
CA GLN A 158 -26.00 5.61 -14.69
C GLN A 158 -26.83 4.60 -15.48
N GLU A 159 -26.20 3.66 -16.17
CA GLU A 159 -26.90 2.60 -16.91
C GLU A 159 -27.76 1.70 -15.99
N MET A 160 -27.32 1.44 -14.75
CA MET A 160 -28.09 0.66 -13.77
C MET A 160 -29.28 1.43 -13.15
N GLU A 161 -29.27 2.76 -13.21
CA GLU A 161 -30.32 3.62 -12.69
C GLU A 161 -31.44 3.88 -13.72
N GLU A 162 -31.22 3.55 -14.99
CA GLU A 162 -32.19 3.64 -16.11
C GLU A 162 -33.14 2.43 -16.19
#